data_AF-A0A959WUA5-F1
#
_entry.id   AF-A0A959WUA5-F1
#
_cell.length_a   1.000
_cell.length_b   1.000
_cell.length_c   1.000
_cell.angle_alpha   90.00
_cell.angle_beta   90.00
_cell.angle_gamma   90.00
#
_symmetry.space_group_name_H-M   'P 1'
#
loop_
_entity.id
_entity.type
_entity.pdbx_description
1 polymer ?
#
loop_
_entity_poly.entity_id
_entity_poly.type
_entity_poly.pdbx_seq_one_letter_code
_entity_poly.pdbx_strand_id
1 'polypeptide(L)'
;MNETTGNPAMRRATTWLALFITLGIAVQAYLAMSAYAGAGADALDVHKTFGTVVLLAALVIAVTTYYGFPDRRGLVWHAATVPVILAVQISLSRADSWLGGLHGFLAIAAAVAASSLAAMVMRAGRA
;
A
#
# COMPACT_ATOMS: atom_id res chain seq x y z
N MET A 1 11.48 15.71 29.21
CA MET A 1 10.31 15.23 28.45
C MET A 1 10.80 14.10 27.56
N ASN A 2 10.50 12.85 27.91
CA ASN A 2 11.00 11.68 27.18
C ASN A 2 10.32 11.59 25.81
N GLU A 3 11.12 11.43 24.78
CA GLU A 3 10.71 11.36 23.39
C GLU A 3 9.72 10.22 23.17
N THR A 4 8.58 10.57 22.58
CA THR A 4 7.44 9.70 22.31
C THR A 4 7.80 8.67 21.26
N THR A 5 8.38 7.56 21.70
CA THR A 5 8.44 6.33 20.90
C THR A 5 6.99 5.86 20.69
N GLY A 6 6.49 5.97 19.46
CA GLY A 6 5.10 5.65 19.14
C GLY A 6 4.68 4.25 19.63
N ASN A 7 3.38 4.08 19.92
CA ASN A 7 2.81 2.87 20.52
C ASN A 7 3.38 1.59 19.85
N PRO A 8 4.06 0.69 20.59
CA PRO A 8 4.71 -0.48 20.02
C PRO A 8 3.79 -1.40 19.22
N ALA A 9 2.53 -1.53 19.63
CA ALA A 9 1.52 -2.30 18.90
C ALA A 9 1.17 -1.62 17.58
N MET A 10 0.96 -0.29 17.58
CA MET A 10 0.68 0.47 16.35
C MET A 10 1.88 0.49 15.41
N ARG A 11 3.10 0.52 15.95
CA ARG A 11 4.33 0.38 15.17
C ARG A 11 4.38 -0.97 14.44
N ARG A 12 4.17 -2.07 15.17
CA ARG A 12 4.11 -3.42 14.58
C ARG A 12 2.99 -3.53 13.55
N ALA A 13 1.79 -3.06 13.89
CA ALA A 13 0.64 -3.09 12.98
C ALA A 13 0.92 -2.34 11.68
N THR A 14 1.44 -1.11 11.78
CA THR A 14 1.79 -0.29 10.60
C THR A 14 2.87 -0.96 9.76
N THR A 15 3.93 -1.52 10.37
CA THR A 15 4.97 -2.25 9.64
C THR A 15 4.40 -3.48 8.92
N TRP A 16 3.60 -4.29 9.60
CA TRP A 16 3.01 -5.50 8.98
C TRP A 16 2.03 -5.16 7.87
N LEU A 17 1.19 -4.12 8.05
CA LEU A 17 0.31 -3.61 7.01
C LEU A 17 1.10 -3.11 5.79
N ALA A 18 2.18 -2.36 6.01
CA ALA A 18 3.03 -1.86 4.94
C ALA A 18 3.65 -3.00 4.11
N LEU A 19 4.15 -4.03 4.79
CA LEU A 19 4.71 -5.23 4.15
C LEU A 19 3.62 -6.01 3.41
N PHE A 20 2.44 -6.19 4.02
CA PHE A 20 1.29 -6.83 3.39
C PHE A 20 0.87 -6.10 2.11
N ILE A 21 0.79 -4.77 2.12
CA ILE A 21 0.45 -3.98 0.92
C ILE A 21 1.54 -4.15 -0.16
N THR A 22 2.81 -4.08 0.23
CA THR A 22 3.94 -4.24 -0.70
C THR A 22 3.90 -5.61 -1.39
N LEU A 23 3.78 -6.68 -0.61
CA LEU A 23 3.68 -8.04 -1.14
C LEU A 23 2.36 -8.26 -1.90
N GLY A 24 1.28 -7.66 -1.42
CA GLY A 24 -0.03 -7.74 -2.06
C GLY A 24 -0.05 -7.13 -3.46
N ILE A 25 0.67 -6.02 -3.66
CA ILE A 25 0.87 -5.44 -4.99
C ILE A 25 1.69 -6.38 -5.89
N ALA A 26 2.73 -7.03 -5.37
CA ALA A 26 3.49 -8.01 -6.14
C ALA A 26 2.64 -9.22 -6.56
N VAL A 27 1.78 -9.71 -5.66
CA VAL A 27 0.80 -10.77 -5.98
C VAL A 27 -0.19 -10.29 -7.03
N GLN A 28 -0.68 -9.05 -6.96
CA GLN A 28 -1.56 -8.50 -8.00
C GLN A 28 -0.89 -8.43 -9.37
N ALA A 29 0.37 -8.02 -9.43
CA ALA A 29 1.13 -8.01 -10.69
C ALA A 29 1.27 -9.43 -11.25
N TYR A 30 1.55 -10.43 -10.40
CA TYR A 30 1.57 -11.83 -10.80
C TYR A 30 0.21 -12.30 -11.36
N LEU A 31 -0.90 -12.02 -10.67
CA LEU A 31 -2.24 -12.41 -11.09
C LEU A 31 -2.66 -11.74 -12.41
N ALA A 32 -2.30 -10.47 -12.59
CA ALA A 32 -2.54 -9.76 -13.85
C ALA A 32 -1.77 -10.43 -14.99
N MET A 33 -0.48 -10.71 -14.80
CA MET A 33 0.36 -11.36 -15.81
C MET A 33 -0.09 -12.79 -16.10
N SER A 34 -0.52 -13.55 -15.08
CA SER A 34 -1.01 -14.93 -15.27
C SER A 34 -2.31 -14.95 -16.07
N ALA A 35 -3.22 -13.99 -15.85
CA ALA A 35 -4.42 -13.82 -16.66
C ALA A 35 -4.07 -13.63 -18.14
N TYR A 36 -3.10 -12.77 -18.45
CA TYR A 36 -2.59 -12.57 -19.83
C TYR A 36 -1.87 -13.80 -20.39
N ALA A 37 -1.21 -14.59 -19.54
CA ALA A 37 -0.49 -15.81 -19.93
C ALA A 37 -1.41 -17.03 -20.13
N GLY A 38 -2.73 -16.88 -19.99
CA GLY A 38 -3.70 -17.94 -20.28
C GLY A 38 -4.44 -18.51 -19.07
N ALA A 39 -4.22 -17.99 -17.86
CA ALA A 39 -5.04 -18.35 -16.69
C ALA A 39 -6.48 -17.79 -16.77
N GLY A 40 -6.74 -16.87 -17.71
CA GLY A 40 -8.07 -16.44 -18.08
C GLY A 40 -8.76 -15.52 -17.04
N ALA A 41 -10.10 -15.50 -17.10
CA ALA A 41 -10.93 -14.58 -16.35
C ALA A 41 -10.85 -14.76 -14.83
N ASP A 42 -10.68 -16.01 -14.36
CA ASP A 42 -10.62 -16.31 -12.92
C ASP A 42 -9.43 -15.60 -12.25
N ALA A 43 -8.24 -15.64 -12.86
CA ALA A 43 -7.06 -14.93 -12.34
C ALA A 43 -7.28 -13.41 -12.30
N LEU A 44 -7.98 -12.86 -13.28
CA LEU A 44 -8.33 -11.45 -13.34
C LEU A 44 -9.36 -11.07 -12.27
N ASP A 45 -10.32 -11.93 -11.95
CA ASP A 45 -11.32 -11.68 -10.91
C ASP A 45 -10.72 -11.79 -9.50
N VAL A 46 -9.79 -12.74 -9.28
CA VAL A 46 -8.98 -12.77 -8.06
C VAL A 46 -8.12 -11.52 -7.95
N HIS A 47 -7.50 -11.05 -9.05
CA HIS A 47 -6.73 -9.81 -9.07
C HIS A 47 -7.58 -8.61 -8.59
N LYS A 48 -8.79 -8.41 -9.15
CA LYS A 48 -9.70 -7.30 -8.75
C LYS A 48 -10.12 -7.40 -7.28
N THR A 49 -10.52 -8.60 -6.86
CA THR A 49 -10.98 -8.84 -5.49
C THR A 49 -9.85 -8.58 -4.49
N PHE A 50 -8.68 -9.13 -4.75
CA PHE A 50 -7.51 -8.95 -3.90
C PHE A 50 -7.01 -7.50 -3.92
N GLY A 51 -7.12 -6.79 -5.05
CA GLY A 51 -6.82 -5.36 -5.12
C GLY A 51 -7.70 -4.50 -4.21
N THR A 52 -8.97 -4.87 -4.05
CA THR A 52 -9.86 -4.21 -3.07
C THR A 52 -9.37 -4.44 -1.64
N VAL A 53 -8.93 -5.66 -1.31
CA VAL A 53 -8.35 -5.99 0.01
C VAL A 53 -7.09 -5.16 0.29
N VAL A 54 -6.20 -5.02 -0.71
CA VAL A 54 -4.99 -4.20 -0.59
C VAL A 54 -5.33 -2.72 -0.36
N LEU A 55 -6.33 -2.18 -1.07
CA LEU A 55 -6.80 -0.81 -0.85
C LEU A 55 -7.36 -0.62 0.58
N LEU A 56 -8.21 -1.55 1.05
CA LEU A 56 -8.76 -1.48 2.40
C LEU A 56 -7.64 -1.53 3.45
N ALA A 57 -6.65 -2.40 3.29
CA ALA A 57 -5.47 -2.44 4.15
C ALA A 57 -4.69 -1.12 4.14
N ALA A 58 -4.60 -0.44 2.99
CA ALA A 58 -3.99 0.87 2.88
C ALA A 58 -4.81 2.00 3.51
N LEU A 59 -6.14 1.87 3.61
CA LEU A 59 -6.93 2.81 4.41
C LEU A 59 -6.63 2.62 5.90
N VAL A 60 -6.56 1.36 6.34
CA VAL A 60 -6.21 1.03 7.74
C VAL A 60 -4.81 1.53 8.08
N ILE A 61 -3.84 1.49 7.16
CA ILE A 61 -2.47 1.95 7.45
C ILE A 61 -2.40 3.44 7.77
N ALA A 62 -3.23 4.26 7.13
CA ALA A 62 -3.30 5.70 7.41
C ALA A 62 -3.83 5.93 8.83
N VAL A 63 -4.86 5.17 9.23
CA VAL A 63 -5.45 5.21 10.57
C VAL A 63 -4.45 4.75 11.64
N THR A 64 -3.79 3.60 11.45
CA THR A 64 -2.83 3.08 12.43
C THR A 64 -1.61 3.98 12.56
N THR A 65 -1.18 4.62 11.47
CA THR A 65 -0.06 5.57 11.50
C THR A 65 -0.44 6.86 12.24
N TYR A 66 -1.64 7.41 11.97
CA TYR A 66 -2.14 8.61 12.62
C TYR A 66 -2.20 8.44 14.15
N TYR A 67 -2.81 7.35 14.62
CA TYR A 67 -2.93 7.08 16.06
C TYR A 67 -1.62 6.57 16.69
N GLY A 68 -0.75 5.93 15.91
CA GLY A 68 0.53 5.41 16.40
C GLY A 68 1.61 6.48 16.56
N PHE A 69 1.53 7.56 15.76
CA PHE A 69 2.58 8.56 15.65
C PHE A 69 2.01 9.99 15.47
N PRO A 70 1.17 10.49 16.41
CA PRO A 70 0.45 11.76 16.25
C PRO A 70 1.39 12.97 16.06
N ASP A 71 2.58 12.93 16.68
CA ASP A 71 3.56 14.02 16.60
C ASP A 71 4.45 13.95 15.35
N ARG A 72 4.41 12.85 14.59
CA ARG A 72 5.23 12.65 13.39
C ARG A 72 4.43 12.91 12.13
N ARG A 73 4.01 14.16 11.93
CA ARG A 73 3.17 14.59 10.78
C ARG A 73 3.71 14.14 9.42
N GLY A 74 5.03 14.17 9.21
CA GLY A 74 5.64 13.68 7.97
C GLY A 74 5.38 12.20 7.70
N LEU A 75 5.37 11.36 8.75
CA LEU A 75 5.06 9.93 8.65
C LEU A 75 3.59 9.70 8.34
N VAL A 76 2.71 10.46 8.99
CA VAL A 76 1.26 10.43 8.76
C VAL A 76 0.92 10.81 7.32
N TRP A 77 1.49 11.91 6.81
CA TRP A 77 1.29 12.34 5.44
C TRP A 77 1.80 11.30 4.44
N HIS A 78 2.97 10.71 4.70
CA HIS A 78 3.50 9.65 3.86
C HIS A 78 2.58 8.43 3.85
N ALA A 79 2.08 8.00 5.00
CA ALA A 79 1.11 6.89 5.08
C ALA A 79 -0.19 7.19 4.32
N ALA A 80 -0.66 8.44 4.35
CA ALA A 80 -1.85 8.86 3.61
C ALA A 80 -1.66 8.83 2.08
N THR A 81 -0.42 8.93 1.57
CA THR A 81 -0.17 8.82 0.13
C THR A 81 -0.45 7.43 -0.42
N VAL A 82 -0.26 6.36 0.37
CA VAL A 82 -0.44 4.97 -0.07
C VAL A 82 -1.87 4.69 -0.57
N PRO A 83 -2.94 4.92 0.22
CA PRO A 83 -4.31 4.71 -0.26
C PRO A 83 -4.69 5.67 -1.39
N VAL A 84 -4.15 6.89 -1.41
CA VAL A 84 -4.41 7.85 -2.52
C VAL A 84 -3.86 7.32 -3.83
N ILE A 85 -2.59 6.88 -3.86
CA ILE A 85 -1.98 6.29 -5.06
C ILE A 85 -2.77 5.04 -5.50
N LEU A 86 -3.18 4.19 -4.55
CA LEU A 86 -3.99 3.01 -4.83
C LEU A 86 -5.37 3.36 -5.41
N ALA A 87 -6.05 4.38 -4.89
CA ALA A 87 -7.33 4.82 -5.43
C ALA A 87 -7.19 5.41 -6.85
N VAL A 88 -6.15 6.21 -7.08
CA VAL A 88 -5.86 6.78 -8.40
C VAL A 88 -5.55 5.67 -9.41
N GLN A 89 -4.69 4.71 -9.08
CA GLN A 89 -4.37 3.62 -10.01
C GLN A 89 -5.58 2.74 -10.35
N ILE A 90 -6.49 2.52 -9.38
CA ILE A 90 -7.70 1.75 -9.63
C ILE A 90 -8.61 2.53 -10.59
N SER A 91 -8.70 3.84 -10.41
CA SER A 91 -9.49 4.72 -11.29
C SER A 91 -8.95 4.70 -12.72
N LEU A 92 -7.62 4.65 -12.90
CA LEU A 92 -6.97 4.56 -14.22
C LEU A 92 -7.06 3.17 -14.87
N SER A 93 -7.33 2.11 -14.11
CA SER A 93 -7.43 0.75 -14.65
C SER A 93 -8.54 0.57 -15.69
N ARG A 94 -9.52 1.48 -15.71
CA ARG A 94 -10.65 1.48 -16.66
C ARG A 94 -10.43 2.41 -17.85
N ALA A 95 -9.32 3.15 -17.88
CA ALA A 95 -9.05 4.12 -18.92
C ALA A 95 -8.45 3.45 -20.16
N ASP A 96 -8.53 4.17 -21.29
CA ASP A 96 -8.05 3.74 -22.59
C ASP A 96 -6.54 3.40 -22.57
N SER A 97 -6.07 2.72 -23.62
CA SER A 97 -4.78 2.00 -23.70
C SER A 97 -3.56 2.65 -23.02
N TRP A 98 -3.31 3.95 -23.22
CA TRP A 98 -2.13 4.62 -22.64
C TRP A 98 -2.31 4.97 -21.15
N LEU A 99 -3.51 5.38 -20.73
CA LEU A 99 -3.84 5.66 -19.33
C LEU A 99 -3.97 4.38 -18.51
N GLY A 100 -4.46 3.29 -19.12
CA GLY A 100 -4.46 1.96 -18.54
C GLY A 100 -3.04 1.48 -18.22
N GLY A 101 -2.04 1.83 -19.04
CA GLY A 101 -0.63 1.52 -18.75
C GLY A 101 -0.08 2.19 -17.48
N LEU A 102 -0.62 3.36 -17.08
CA LEU A 102 -0.22 4.04 -15.86
C LEU A 102 -0.63 3.29 -14.58
N HIS A 103 -1.65 2.42 -14.67
CA HIS A 103 -2.07 1.59 -13.55
C HIS A 103 -0.90 0.79 -12.96
N GLY A 104 -0.12 0.11 -13.82
CA GLY A 104 1.03 -0.68 -13.39
C GLY A 104 2.15 0.17 -12.78
N PHE A 105 2.43 1.34 -13.37
CA PHE A 105 3.44 2.27 -12.84
C PHE A 105 3.06 2.81 -11.46
N LEU A 106 1.79 3.21 -11.27
CA LEU A 106 1.30 3.68 -9.98
C LEU A 106 1.22 2.55 -8.95
N ALA A 107 0.98 1.30 -9.37
CA ALA A 107 1.08 0.15 -8.47
C ALA A 107 2.51 0.01 -7.92
N ILE A 108 3.54 0.17 -8.76
CA ILE A 108 4.94 0.19 -8.29
C ILE A 108 5.17 1.37 -7.35
N ALA A 109 4.68 2.56 -7.68
CA ALA A 109 4.81 3.73 -6.80
C ALA A 109 4.16 3.49 -5.43
N ALA A 110 2.98 2.86 -5.38
CA ALA A 110 2.32 2.47 -4.13
C ALA A 110 3.16 1.45 -3.33
N ALA A 111 3.79 0.48 -4.00
CA ALA A 111 4.66 -0.50 -3.35
C ALA A 111 5.93 0.16 -2.76
N VAL A 112 6.52 1.12 -3.46
CA VAL A 112 7.66 1.91 -2.97
C VAL A 112 7.23 2.79 -1.79
N ALA A 113 6.08 3.45 -1.87
CA ALA A 113 5.54 4.25 -0.77
C ALA A 113 5.27 3.39 0.48
N ALA A 114 4.67 2.21 0.33
CA ALA A 114 4.41 1.29 1.43
C ALA A 114 5.70 0.73 2.04
N SER A 115 6.64 0.23 1.22
CA SER A 115 7.91 -0.30 1.72
C SER A 115 8.78 0.76 2.41
N SER A 116 8.83 1.99 1.87
CA SER A 116 9.52 3.11 2.52
C SER A 116 8.85 3.50 3.84
N LEU A 117 7.52 3.43 3.95
CA LEU A 117 6.81 3.63 5.21
C LEU A 117 7.26 2.62 6.27
N ALA A 118 7.34 1.32 5.93
CA ALA A 118 7.85 0.29 6.84
C ALA A 118 9.26 0.65 7.34
N ALA A 119 10.16 1.05 6.43
CA ALA A 119 11.52 1.45 6.79
C ALA A 119 11.55 2.66 7.74
N MET A 120 10.73 3.67 7.48
CA MET A 120 10.63 4.86 8.35
C MET A 120 10.07 4.54 9.73
N VAL A 121 9.01 3.73 9.80
CA VAL A 121 8.40 3.26 11.05
C VAL A 121 9.40 2.45 11.88
N MET A 122 10.22 1.61 11.25
CA MET A 122 11.26 0.85 11.95
C MET A 122 12.40 1.75 12.47
N ARG A 123 12.83 2.74 11.69
CA ARG A 123 13.84 3.73 12.13
C ARG A 123 13.32 4.60 13.28
N ALA A 124 12.04 4.96 13.22
CA ALA A 124 11.37 5.77 14.24
C ALA A 124 11.36 5.14 15.63
N GLY A 125 11.43 3.80 15.72
CA GLY A 125 11.46 3.07 16.99
C GLY A 125 12.86 2.74 17.53
N ARG A 126 13.94 3.21 16.88
CA ARG A 126 15.34 3.02 17.31
C ARG A 126 15.99 4.29 17.88
N ALA A 127 15.35 5.44 17.73
CA ALA A 127 15.69 6.69 18.39
C ALA A 127 14.94 6.74 19.72
#